data_AF-A0A7Y4WIQ1-F1
#
_entry.id   AF-A0A7Y4WIQ1-F1
#
_cell.length_a   1.000
_cell.length_b   1.000
_cell.length_c   1.000
_cell.angle_alpha   90.00
_cell.angle_beta   90.00
_cell.angle_gamma   90.00
#
_symmetry.space_group_name_H-M   'P 1'
#
loop_
_entity.id
_entity.type
_entity.pdbx_description
1 polymer ?
#
loop_
_entity_poly.entity_id
_entity_poly.type
_entity_poly.pdbx_seq_one_letter_code
_entity_poly.pdbx_strand_id
1 'polypeptide(L)' 'MDQGDDPLGRVSWPVRRCVLGEESDDLSEQTTASERIAMMWPLALEAWRVAGLPIPDYAREDTPCRLVRGPKE' A
#
# COMPACT_ATOMS: atom_id res chain seq x y z
N MET A 1 -6.84 8.94 -25.47
CA MET A 1 -6.70 10.10 -24.58
C MET A 1 -5.58 9.76 -23.62
N ASP A 2 -4.45 10.41 -23.82
CA ASP A 2 -3.26 10.34 -22.98
C ASP A 2 -3.60 10.94 -21.61
N GLN A 3 -3.76 10.09 -20.58
CA GLN A 3 -3.82 10.58 -19.20
C GLN A 3 -2.38 10.89 -18.79
N GLY A 4 -1.96 12.11 -19.07
CA GLY A 4 -0.74 12.66 -18.50
C GLY A 4 -0.80 12.52 -16.98
N ASP A 5 0.17 11.81 -16.41
CA ASP A 5 0.44 11.85 -14.98
C ASP A 5 0.69 13.32 -14.64
N ASP A 6 -0.25 13.98 -13.95
CA ASP A 6 -0.02 15.32 -13.40
C ASP A 6 0.85 15.16 -12.15
N PRO A 7 2.16 15.49 -12.21
CA PRO A 7 3.04 15.34 -11.06
C PRO A 7 2.63 16.27 -9.90
N LEU A 8 1.78 17.26 -10.15
CA LEU A 8 1.27 18.20 -9.15
C LEU A 8 0.05 17.66 -8.38
N GLY A 9 -0.64 16.63 -8.88
CA GLY A 9 -1.79 16.06 -8.18
C GLY A 9 -1.48 15.51 -6.78
N ARG A 10 -0.21 15.15 -6.53
CA ARG A 10 0.27 14.58 -5.26
C ARG A 10 0.78 15.64 -4.26
N VAL A 11 1.03 16.88 -4.70
CA VAL A 11 1.59 17.90 -3.79
C VAL A 11 0.56 18.43 -2.78
N SER A 12 -0.72 18.23 -3.05
CA SER A 12 -1.84 18.69 -2.21
C SER A 12 -2.28 17.67 -1.16
N TRP A 13 -1.72 16.46 -1.18
CA TRP A 13 -2.14 15.40 -0.28
C TRP A 13 -1.67 15.71 1.16
N PRO A 14 -2.51 15.46 2.18
CA PRO A 14 -2.14 15.67 3.58
C PRO A 14 -1.22 14.53 4.08
N VAL A 15 -0.18 14.21 3.31
CA VAL A 15 0.78 13.14 3.57
C VAL A 15 2.19 13.69 3.53
N ARG A 16 3.07 13.23 4.43
CA ARG A 16 4.47 13.63 4.42
C ARG A 16 5.20 12.85 3.31
N ARG A 17 5.78 13.57 2.34
CA ARG A 17 6.72 12.96 1.39
C ARG A 17 8.04 12.67 2.11
N CYS A 18 8.44 11.41 2.12
CA CYS A 18 9.75 10.96 2.57
C CYS A 18 10.51 10.38 1.36
N VAL A 19 11.84 10.46 1.40
CA VAL A 19 12.68 9.73 0.44
C VAL A 19 12.58 8.25 0.82
N LEU A 20 12.44 7.38 -0.17
CA LEU A 20 12.46 5.93 0.04
C LEU A 20 13.81 5.54 0.68
N GLY A 21 13.79 5.04 1.91
CA GLY A 21 14.97 4.78 2.74
C GLY A 21 15.26 5.81 3.85
N GLU A 22 14.55 6.94 3.87
CA GLU A 22 14.63 7.98 4.92
C GLU A 22 13.30 8.12 5.68
N GLU A 23 12.41 7.15 5.57
CA GLU A 23 11.14 7.15 6.32
C GLU A 23 11.41 7.01 7.82
N SER A 24 11.03 8.02 8.60
CA SER A 24 11.08 7.95 10.06
C SER A 24 9.83 7.25 10.60
N ASP A 25 9.75 5.94 10.39
CA ASP A 25 8.85 4.97 11.06
C ASP A 25 9.48 3.58 11.01
N ASP A 26 10.81 3.50 11.18
CA ASP A 26 11.54 2.26 11.03
C ASP A 26 11.28 1.32 12.21
N LEU A 27 10.28 0.46 12.03
CA LEU A 27 10.00 -0.66 12.92
C LEU A 27 10.82 -1.89 12.53
N SER A 28 11.74 -1.83 11.56
CA SER A 28 12.53 -3.00 11.12
C SER A 28 13.42 -3.55 12.23
N GLU A 29 13.90 -2.69 13.14
CA GLU A 29 14.63 -3.09 14.33
C GLU A 29 13.75 -3.75 15.41
N GLN A 30 12.43 -3.58 15.32
CA GLN A 30 11.45 -4.04 16.32
C GLN A 30 10.61 -5.22 15.82
N THR A 31 10.33 -5.27 14.51
CA THR A 31 9.49 -6.27 13.85
C THR A 31 9.97 -6.50 12.43
N THR A 32 9.91 -7.74 11.99
CA THR A 32 10.06 -8.13 10.59
C THR A 32 8.80 -7.74 9.79
N ALA A 33 8.93 -7.62 8.47
CA ALA A 33 7.78 -7.41 7.59
C ALA A 33 6.73 -8.52 7.73
N SER A 34 7.18 -9.77 7.87
CA SER A 34 6.32 -10.94 8.08
C SER A 34 5.52 -10.84 9.37
N GLU A 35 6.13 -10.41 10.47
CA GLU A 35 5.43 -10.20 11.75
C GLU A 35 4.36 -9.11 11.62
N ARG A 36 4.65 -8.00 10.95
CA ARG A 36 3.65 -6.94 10.72
C ARG A 36 2.47 -7.43 9.89
N ILE A 37 2.72 -8.20 8.84
CA ILE A 37 1.66 -8.83 8.04
C ILE A 37 0.85 -9.80 8.90
N ALA A 38 1.51 -10.65 9.70
CA ALA A 38 0.85 -11.60 10.57
C ALA A 38 -0.04 -10.92 11.63
N MET A 39 0.41 -9.79 12.19
CA MET A 39 -0.37 -8.99 13.14
C MET A 39 -1.61 -8.35 12.49
N MET A 40 -1.45 -7.81 11.28
CA MET A 40 -2.54 -7.15 10.55
C MET A 40 -3.55 -8.13 9.96
N TRP A 41 -3.13 -9.35 9.61
CA TRP A 41 -3.98 -10.29 8.87
C TRP A 41 -5.31 -10.63 9.57
N PRO A 42 -5.36 -10.95 10.88
CA PRO A 42 -6.62 -11.16 11.59
C PRO A 42 -7.56 -9.95 11.55
N LEU A 43 -7.02 -8.73 11.61
CA LEU A 43 -7.80 -7.49 11.54
C LEU A 43 -8.42 -7.30 10.16
N ALA A 44 -7.67 -7.63 9.10
CA ALA A 44 -8.20 -7.60 7.74
C ALA A 44 -9.35 -8.60 7.59
N LEU A 45 -9.18 -9.85 8.03
CA LEU A 45 -10.23 -10.88 7.99
C LEU A 45 -11.52 -10.39 8.69
N GLU A 46 -11.38 -9.81 9.87
CA GLU A 46 -12.51 -9.31 10.65
C GLU A 46 -13.20 -8.12 9.96
N ALA A 47 -12.45 -7.19 9.37
CA ALA A 47 -13.01 -6.07 8.64
C ALA A 47 -13.87 -6.53 7.45
N TRP A 48 -13.40 -7.51 6.67
CA TRP A 48 -14.18 -8.10 5.57
C TRP A 48 -15.44 -8.80 6.06
N ARG A 49 -15.32 -9.58 7.16
CA ARG A 49 -16.46 -10.23 7.80
C ARG A 49 -17.52 -9.24 8.27
N VAL A 50 -17.12 -8.17 8.94
CA VAL A 50 -18.02 -7.10 9.44
C VAL A 50 -18.67 -6.35 8.28
N ALA A 51 -17.94 -6.12 7.19
CA ALA A 51 -18.50 -5.51 5.98
C ALA A 51 -19.48 -6.43 5.23
N GLY A 52 -19.56 -7.72 5.59
CA GLY A 52 -20.39 -8.70 4.87
C GLY A 52 -19.87 -9.00 3.47
N LEU A 53 -18.59 -8.75 3.21
CA LEU A 53 -17.95 -8.94 1.92
C LEU A 53 -17.00 -10.15 1.97
N PRO A 54 -16.92 -10.96 0.90
CA PRO A 54 -15.93 -12.03 0.83
C PRO A 54 -14.52 -11.46 0.66
N ILE A 55 -13.51 -12.19 1.16
CA ILE A 55 -12.12 -11.85 0.87
C ILE A 55 -11.91 -11.97 -0.65
N PRO A 56 -11.31 -10.97 -1.31
CA PRO A 56 -11.10 -11.02 -2.74
C PRO A 56 -10.17 -12.16 -3.16
N ASP A 57 -10.52 -12.85 -4.24
CA ASP A 57 -9.80 -13.98 -4.84
C ASP A 57 -9.30 -13.68 -6.26
N TYR A 58 -9.30 -12.40 -6.67
CA TYR A 58 -8.84 -11.98 -7.99
C TYR A 58 -7.37 -12.36 -8.23
N ALA A 59 -7.02 -12.56 -9.51
CA ALA A 59 -5.63 -12.71 -9.91
C ALA A 59 -4.85 -11.42 -9.61
N ARG A 60 -3.53 -11.53 -9.44
CA ARG A 60 -2.70 -10.37 -9.09
C ARG A 60 -2.74 -9.28 -10.17
N GLU A 61 -2.90 -9.66 -11.43
CA GLU A 61 -3.09 -8.78 -12.58
C GLU A 61 -4.41 -7.99 -12.56
N ASP A 62 -5.43 -8.53 -11.90
CA ASP A 62 -6.77 -7.93 -11.78
C ASP A 62 -6.96 -7.14 -10.48
N THR A 63 -5.91 -7.03 -9.66
CA THR A 63 -5.99 -6.27 -8.41
C THR A 63 -6.37 -4.81 -8.73
N PRO A 64 -7.30 -4.18 -7.98
CA PRO A 64 -7.77 -2.81 -8.22
C PRO A 64 -6.74 -1.75 -7.76
N CYS A 65 -5.49 -1.94 -8.15
CA CYS A 65 -4.39 -1.01 -7.89
C CYS A 65 -3.54 -0.84 -9.15
N ARG A 66 -3.04 0.38 -9.36
CA ARG A 66 -2.12 0.69 -10.46
C ARG A 66 -0.70 0.39 -10.00
N LEU A 67 0.01 -0.50 -10.71
CA LEU A 67 1.44 -0.69 -10.49
C LEU A 67 2.21 0.55 -10.98
N VAL A 68 2.85 1.26 -10.06
CA VAL A 68 3.79 2.33 -10.37
C VAL A 68 5.19 1.77 -10.17
N ARG A 69 5.98 1.70 -11.25
CA ARG A 69 7.40 1.32 -11.16
C ARG A 69 8.22 2.59 -10.99
N GLY A 70 9.11 2.59 -9.99
CA GLY A 70 10.13 3.63 -9.87
C GLY A 70 11.14 3.55 -11.03
N PRO A 71 11.98 4.59 -11.20
CA PRO A 71 13.09 4.52 -12.15
C PRO A 71 13.94 3.28 -11.85
N LYS A 72 14.31 2.57 -12.92
CA LYS A 72 15.24 1.45 -12.86
C LYS A 72 16.64 2.03 -12.76
N GLU A 73 17.39 1.72 -11.71
CA GLU A 73 18.84 1.97 -11.64
C GLU A 73 19.60 1.07 -12.61
#